data_AF-A0A3B4B749-F1
#
_entry.id   AF-A0A3B4B749-F1
#
_cell.length_a   1.000
_cell.length_b   1.000
_cell.length_c   1.000
_cell.angle_alpha   90.00
_cell.angle_beta   90.00
_cell.angle_gamma   90.00
#
_symmetry.space_group_name_H-M   'P 1'
#
loop_
_entity.id
_entity.type
_entity.pdbx_description
1 polymer ?
#
loop_
_entity_poly.entity_id
_entity_poly.type
_entity_poly.pdbx_seq_one_letter_code
_entity_poly.pdbx_strand_id
1 'polypeptide(L)'
;CLPHLLTPRRLVSLKLLHISGVEGKKCVDQPLFVCVSQRLQDRMLHFFSRGQCWFFSRGSTDSELSLDQLAQNLKQQKYQRVIVMVGAGISTPSGIPDFRSPGSGLYSNLQQYNLPYAEAIFELDYFHHNPKPFFTLAKELYPGNYRPNEAHALCRLLLDKQLLQRLYTQNIDGLERLAGIPAEKLVEAHGTFSTATCTVCRREYSGDDIRPAVMSGEIPECPTCTGVIKPDIVFFGEQLPPMFLKYLTDFPLADLLLIMGTSLEVEPFASLAGAVRPSVPRLLVNRDLVGPFLWRRRSHDVVLQGDLVQGVRTLIQLLDWTQDFEHVMEELQVGGL
;
A
#
# COMPACT_ATOMS: atom_id res chain seq x y z
N CYS A 1 44.77 9.38 -42.82
CA CYS A 1 44.94 10.17 -41.59
C CYS A 1 43.70 11.02 -41.37
N LEU A 2 42.88 10.67 -40.38
CA LEU A 2 41.76 11.49 -39.86
C LEU A 2 42.29 12.73 -39.09
N PRO A 3 41.47 13.71 -38.61
CA PRO A 3 40.00 13.69 -38.48
C PRO A 3 39.23 15.00 -38.87
N HIS A 4 37.90 14.84 -38.79
CA HIS A 4 36.80 15.78 -39.06
C HIS A 4 36.36 16.68 -37.87
N LEU A 5 35.96 17.91 -38.21
CA LEU A 5 34.79 18.76 -37.84
C LEU A 5 34.12 18.74 -36.43
N LEU A 6 34.22 19.88 -35.72
CA LEU A 6 33.17 20.89 -35.30
C LEU A 6 31.69 20.42 -35.24
N THR A 7 30.75 20.78 -34.32
CA THR A 7 30.52 21.81 -33.25
C THR A 7 29.24 21.40 -32.40
N PRO A 8 28.39 22.25 -31.76
CA PRO A 8 28.35 22.54 -30.31
C PRO A 8 26.96 22.42 -29.59
N ARG A 9 26.90 22.89 -28.33
CA ARG A 9 25.80 22.87 -27.32
C ARG A 9 24.57 23.78 -27.60
N ARG A 10 23.42 23.33 -27.03
CA ARG A 10 22.26 24.02 -26.38
C ARG A 10 21.46 25.11 -27.11
N LEU A 11 20.13 24.88 -27.24
CA LEU A 11 19.01 25.78 -26.86
C LEU A 11 17.67 25.11 -27.22
N VAL A 12 16.80 24.83 -26.25
CA VAL A 12 15.39 24.44 -26.50
C VAL A 12 14.50 25.60 -26.05
N SER A 13 13.76 26.15 -27.00
CA SER A 13 12.83 27.26 -26.86
C SER A 13 11.44 26.74 -26.48
N LEU A 14 10.85 27.30 -25.42
CA LEU A 14 9.42 27.17 -25.13
C LEU A 14 8.60 27.90 -26.20
N LYS A 15 7.65 27.20 -26.81
CA LYS A 15 6.51 27.83 -27.50
C LYS A 15 5.20 27.34 -26.87
N LEU A 16 4.53 28.26 -26.17
CA LEU A 16 3.11 28.18 -25.89
C LEU A 16 2.32 28.32 -27.21
N LEU A 17 1.32 27.47 -27.40
CA LEU A 17 0.28 27.65 -28.41
C LEU A 17 -1.09 27.42 -27.75
N HIS A 18 -1.81 28.52 -27.57
CA HIS A 18 -3.25 28.59 -27.36
C HIS A 18 -3.95 28.28 -28.68
N ILE A 19 -4.89 27.33 -28.70
CA ILE A 19 -6.02 27.32 -29.64
C ILE A 19 -7.27 26.82 -28.92
N SER A 20 -8.30 27.64 -29.03
CA SER A 20 -9.69 27.49 -28.59
C SER A 20 -10.54 26.66 -29.56
N GLY A 21 -11.41 25.79 -29.01
CA GLY A 21 -12.83 25.71 -29.41
C GLY A 21 -13.30 24.71 -30.48
N VAL A 22 -14.06 23.71 -29.99
CA VAL A 22 -15.39 23.22 -30.44
C VAL A 22 -15.52 22.18 -31.59
N GLU A 23 -16.23 21.09 -31.20
CA GLU A 23 -17.07 20.13 -31.95
C GLU A 23 -16.50 19.02 -32.86
N GLY A 24 -16.93 17.78 -32.56
CA GLY A 24 -16.92 16.67 -33.53
C GLY A 24 -16.79 15.27 -32.91
N LYS A 25 -17.92 14.61 -32.65
CA LYS A 25 -18.02 13.21 -32.19
C LYS A 25 -17.28 12.22 -33.12
N LYS A 26 -16.61 11.22 -32.53
CA LYS A 26 -16.70 9.79 -32.92
C LYS A 26 -16.16 8.91 -31.79
N CYS A 27 -17.06 8.14 -31.18
CA CYS A 27 -16.75 7.03 -30.27
C CYS A 27 -16.20 5.85 -31.06
N VAL A 28 -15.12 5.25 -30.57
CA VAL A 28 -14.73 3.86 -30.86
C VAL A 28 -14.27 3.22 -29.55
N ASP A 29 -15.08 2.27 -29.10
CA ASP A 29 -14.92 1.18 -28.13
C ASP A 29 -13.76 1.18 -27.12
N GLN A 30 -14.13 1.32 -25.84
CA GLN A 30 -13.37 0.86 -24.67
C GLN A 30 -14.26 -0.05 -23.80
N PRO A 31 -13.69 -1.09 -23.14
CA PRO A 31 -14.47 -2.17 -22.52
C PRO A 31 -15.28 -1.70 -21.30
N LEU A 32 -16.50 -2.25 -21.20
CA LEU A 32 -17.48 -2.03 -20.12
C LEU A 32 -16.91 -2.46 -18.75
N PHE A 33 -16.23 -1.59 -18.02
CA PHE A 33 -16.11 -1.73 -16.56
C PHE A 33 -16.18 -0.40 -15.78
N VAL A 34 -16.22 0.74 -16.48
CA VAL A 34 -16.24 2.08 -15.85
C VAL A 34 -17.65 2.69 -15.79
N CYS A 35 -18.65 2.15 -16.50
CA CYS A 35 -19.94 2.84 -16.69
C CYS A 35 -21.07 2.46 -15.71
N VAL A 36 -20.86 1.53 -14.77
CA VAL A 36 -21.93 1.13 -13.82
C VAL A 36 -21.88 1.90 -12.50
N SER A 37 -20.77 2.58 -12.17
CA SER A 37 -20.63 3.35 -10.92
C SER A 37 -21.27 4.75 -10.97
N GLN A 38 -21.41 5.35 -12.16
CA GLN A 38 -21.92 6.73 -12.30
C GLN A 38 -23.45 6.85 -12.39
N ARG A 39 -24.20 5.80 -12.76
CA ARG A 39 -25.66 5.89 -12.92
C ARG A 39 -26.48 5.66 -11.64
N LEU A 40 -25.83 5.31 -10.52
CA LEU A 40 -26.50 5.12 -9.22
C LEU A 40 -26.27 6.27 -8.23
N GLN A 41 -25.36 7.22 -8.52
CA GLN A 41 -25.14 8.40 -7.67
C GLN A 41 -26.00 9.63 -8.08
N ASP A 42 -26.46 9.70 -9.33
CA ASP A 42 -27.20 10.87 -9.85
C ASP A 42 -28.73 10.85 -9.60
N ARG A 43 -29.26 9.88 -8.85
CA ARG A 43 -30.71 9.76 -8.59
C ARG A 43 -31.17 10.10 -7.17
N MET A 44 -30.29 10.61 -6.31
CA MET A 44 -30.61 11.03 -4.93
C MET A 44 -30.49 12.54 -4.66
N LEU A 45 -30.40 13.38 -5.69
CA LEU A 45 -30.28 14.84 -5.56
C LEU A 45 -31.30 15.60 -6.41
N HIS A 46 -32.59 15.34 -6.21
CA HIS A 46 -33.64 16.23 -6.70
C HIS A 46 -34.91 16.12 -5.85
N PHE A 47 -34.88 16.59 -4.60
CA PHE A 47 -36.07 17.08 -3.91
C PHE A 47 -35.65 18.03 -2.79
N PHE A 48 -36.41 19.12 -2.62
CA PHE A 48 -36.18 20.30 -1.76
C PHE A 48 -35.41 21.48 -2.36
N SER A 49 -36.10 22.19 -3.25
CA SER A 49 -36.06 23.65 -3.29
C SER A 49 -37.28 24.18 -2.53
N ARG A 50 -37.07 24.94 -1.45
CA ARG A 50 -37.84 26.13 -1.04
C ARG A 50 -37.37 26.69 0.31
N GLY A 51 -36.68 27.84 0.23
CA GLY A 51 -36.75 29.00 1.11
C GLY A 51 -36.57 28.84 2.62
N GLN A 52 -35.48 29.41 3.15
CA GLN A 52 -35.51 30.53 4.11
C GLN A 52 -34.08 31.00 4.39
N CYS A 53 -33.87 32.31 4.28
CA CYS A 53 -32.62 32.99 4.56
C CYS A 53 -32.43 33.03 6.08
N TRP A 54 -31.51 32.23 6.60
CA TRP A 54 -31.06 32.32 7.98
C TRP A 54 -29.68 32.95 8.00
N PHE A 55 -29.58 34.14 8.61
CA PHE A 55 -28.32 34.75 9.02
C PHE A 55 -27.60 33.77 9.95
N PHE A 56 -26.53 33.15 9.46
CA PHE A 56 -25.57 32.46 10.32
C PHE A 56 -24.21 33.14 10.22
N SER A 57 -23.71 33.45 11.42
CA SER A 57 -22.43 34.05 11.73
C SER A 57 -21.29 33.51 10.87
N ARG A 58 -20.60 34.42 10.18
CA ARG A 58 -19.24 34.18 9.68
C ARG A 58 -18.34 33.93 10.89
N GLY A 59 -17.95 32.68 11.11
CA GLY A 59 -17.06 32.35 12.21
C GLY A 59 -16.70 30.87 12.31
N SER A 60 -15.99 30.33 11.32
CA SER A 60 -14.95 29.35 11.61
C SER A 60 -13.81 29.56 10.62
N THR A 61 -12.71 30.13 11.11
CA THR A 61 -11.41 29.86 10.51
C THR A 61 -11.23 28.35 10.59
N ASP A 62 -11.24 27.65 9.45
CA ASP A 62 -10.93 26.22 9.36
C ASP A 62 -9.49 26.04 9.83
N SER A 63 -9.29 25.83 11.13
CA SER A 63 -7.97 25.58 11.69
C SER A 63 -7.51 24.20 11.25
N GLU A 64 -6.35 24.13 10.61
CA GLU A 64 -5.74 22.84 10.25
C GLU A 64 -5.61 21.95 11.50
N LEU A 65 -5.94 20.67 11.35
CA LEU A 65 -5.81 19.70 12.44
C LEU A 65 -4.33 19.51 12.77
N SER A 66 -3.92 19.75 14.02
CA SER A 66 -2.55 19.49 14.44
C SER A 66 -2.32 18.02 14.81
N LEU A 67 -1.05 17.59 14.83
CA LEU A 67 -0.68 16.26 15.30
C LEU A 67 -1.09 16.03 16.76
N ASP A 68 -0.84 17.00 17.64
CA ASP A 68 -1.25 16.92 19.05
C ASP A 68 -2.76 16.75 19.20
N GLN A 69 -3.55 17.47 18.41
CA GLN A 69 -5.01 17.34 18.42
C GLN A 69 -5.47 15.97 17.91
N LEU A 70 -4.85 15.46 16.84
CA LEU A 70 -5.14 14.14 16.31
C LEU A 70 -4.80 13.05 17.34
N ALA A 71 -3.61 13.10 17.95
CA ALA A 71 -3.17 12.18 18.98
C ALA A 71 -4.09 12.24 20.20
N GLN A 72 -4.46 13.45 20.67
CA GLN A 72 -5.41 13.62 21.76
C GLN A 72 -6.78 13.01 21.45
N ASN A 73 -7.30 13.21 20.23
CA ASN A 73 -8.56 12.61 19.79
C ASN A 73 -8.50 11.08 19.73
N LEU A 74 -7.37 10.52 19.29
CA LEU A 74 -7.15 9.07 19.26
C LEU A 74 -7.02 8.49 20.68
N LYS A 75 -6.26 9.15 21.57
CA LYS A 75 -6.12 8.80 23.00
C LYS A 75 -7.47 8.82 23.71
N GLN A 76 -8.33 9.80 23.41
CA GLN A 76 -9.69 9.92 23.93
C GLN A 76 -10.71 9.00 23.23
N GLN A 77 -10.27 8.11 22.34
CA GLN A 77 -11.11 7.16 21.61
C GLN A 77 -12.25 7.81 20.81
N LYS A 78 -12.02 9.03 20.29
CA LYS A 78 -12.95 9.65 19.32
C LYS A 78 -12.91 8.97 17.95
N TYR A 79 -11.84 8.23 17.68
CA TYR A 79 -11.70 7.33 16.54
C TYR A 79 -11.72 5.90 17.07
N GLN A 80 -12.58 5.05 16.51
CA GLN A 80 -12.76 3.65 16.93
C GLN A 80 -12.68 2.68 15.75
N ARG A 81 -12.59 3.21 14.52
CA ARG A 81 -12.51 2.45 13.27
C ARG A 81 -11.34 2.97 12.46
N VAL A 82 -10.14 2.77 13.00
CA VAL A 82 -8.88 3.17 12.37
C VAL A 82 -8.57 2.19 11.24
N ILE A 83 -8.46 2.71 10.01
CA ILE A 83 -7.86 1.95 8.91
C ILE A 83 -6.39 2.31 8.82
N VAL A 84 -5.56 1.30 8.66
CA VAL A 84 -4.13 1.47 8.41
C VAL A 84 -3.81 1.00 7.00
N MET A 85 -3.07 1.81 6.24
CA MET A 85 -2.51 1.46 4.94
C MET A 85 -0.98 1.48 5.02
N VAL A 86 -0.33 0.39 4.63
CA VAL A 86 1.13 0.27 4.71
C VAL A 86 1.73 -0.26 3.40
N GLY A 87 3.01 0.07 3.18
CA GLY A 87 3.82 -0.46 2.09
C GLY A 87 5.26 -0.73 2.52
N ALA A 88 6.14 -0.96 1.54
CA ALA A 88 7.47 -1.55 1.80
C ALA A 88 8.34 -0.71 2.75
N GLY A 89 8.09 0.60 2.84
CA GLY A 89 8.79 1.50 3.75
C GLY A 89 8.68 1.07 5.22
N ILE A 90 7.60 0.39 5.61
CA ILE A 90 7.45 -0.12 6.99
C ILE A 90 8.37 -1.28 7.32
N SER A 91 8.87 -2.00 6.32
CA SER A 91 9.73 -3.17 6.50
C SER A 91 11.22 -2.85 6.34
N THR A 92 11.56 -1.62 5.93
CA THR A 92 12.96 -1.19 5.80
C THR A 92 13.73 -1.21 7.13
N PRO A 93 13.17 -0.83 8.30
CA PRO A 93 13.85 -0.97 9.59
C PRO A 93 14.03 -2.43 10.02
N SER A 94 13.25 -3.35 9.46
CA SER A 94 13.40 -4.80 9.68
C SER A 94 14.53 -5.42 8.85
N GLY A 95 15.21 -4.63 8.01
CA GLY A 95 16.29 -5.11 7.14
C GLY A 95 15.82 -5.64 5.79
N ILE A 96 14.52 -5.54 5.47
CA ILE A 96 13.99 -5.87 4.15
C ILE A 96 14.19 -4.66 3.24
N PRO A 97 15.00 -4.76 2.17
CA PRO A 97 15.14 -3.65 1.24
C PRO A 97 13.79 -3.36 0.59
N ASP A 98 13.49 -2.09 0.36
CA ASP A 98 12.36 -1.77 -0.51
C ASP A 98 12.65 -2.22 -1.96
N PHE A 99 11.66 -2.10 -2.84
CA PHE A 99 11.87 -2.48 -4.23
C PHE A 99 12.70 -1.47 -5.02
N ARG A 100 12.63 -0.18 -4.65
CA ARG A 100 12.91 0.95 -5.57
C ARG A 100 14.07 1.85 -5.16
N SER A 101 14.57 1.74 -3.94
CA SER A 101 15.65 2.62 -3.46
C SER A 101 16.93 2.38 -4.28
N PRO A 102 17.55 3.43 -4.83
CA PRO A 102 18.79 3.28 -5.59
C PRO A 102 19.91 2.67 -4.74
N GLY A 103 20.56 1.61 -5.24
CA GLY A 103 21.72 0.98 -4.62
C GLY A 103 21.44 -0.03 -3.51
N SER A 104 20.31 0.07 -2.80
CA SER A 104 19.89 -0.88 -1.76
C SER A 104 18.63 -1.67 -2.10
N GLY A 105 17.82 -1.17 -3.05
CA GLY A 105 16.54 -1.77 -3.41
C GLY A 105 16.69 -3.09 -4.14
N LEU A 106 15.72 -3.97 -3.96
CA LEU A 106 15.70 -5.34 -4.47
C LEU A 106 16.03 -5.41 -5.97
N TYR A 107 15.48 -4.48 -6.77
CA TYR A 107 15.71 -4.40 -8.22
C TYR A 107 17.17 -4.17 -8.63
N SER A 108 17.98 -3.53 -7.79
CA SER A 108 19.40 -3.33 -8.07
C SER A 108 20.17 -4.67 -8.04
N ASN A 109 19.74 -5.61 -7.20
CA ASN A 109 20.37 -6.93 -7.05
C ASN A 109 19.90 -7.94 -8.11
N LEU A 110 18.82 -7.65 -8.84
CA LEU A 110 18.26 -8.53 -9.87
C LEU A 110 18.97 -8.42 -11.23
N GLN A 111 19.95 -7.51 -11.38
CA GLN A 111 20.70 -7.33 -12.63
C GLN A 111 21.37 -8.63 -13.12
N GLN A 112 21.69 -9.55 -12.20
CA GLN A 112 22.26 -10.86 -12.51
C GLN A 112 21.35 -11.78 -13.34
N TYR A 113 20.03 -11.55 -13.35
CA TYR A 113 19.07 -12.39 -14.08
C TYR A 113 18.79 -11.93 -15.52
N ASN A 114 19.48 -10.87 -15.99
CA ASN A 114 19.31 -10.31 -17.32
C ASN A 114 17.82 -10.09 -17.68
N LEU A 115 17.06 -9.55 -16.71
CA LEU A 115 15.65 -9.23 -16.88
C LEU A 115 15.51 -8.11 -17.91
N PRO A 116 14.42 -8.09 -18.73
CA PRO A 116 14.19 -7.00 -19.68
C PRO A 116 14.01 -5.65 -18.96
N TYR A 117 13.41 -5.68 -17.77
CA TYR A 117 13.30 -4.61 -16.78
C TYR A 117 12.97 -5.25 -15.42
N ALA A 118 13.12 -4.50 -14.33
CA ALA A 118 13.14 -5.10 -12.99
C ALA A 118 11.78 -5.67 -12.55
N GLU A 119 10.68 -5.04 -12.97
CA GLU A 119 9.30 -5.44 -12.67
C GLU A 119 8.90 -6.76 -13.35
N ALA A 120 9.60 -7.19 -14.40
CA ALA A 120 9.29 -8.40 -15.15
C ALA A 120 9.28 -9.67 -14.27
N ILE A 121 10.03 -9.68 -13.16
CA ILE A 121 10.01 -10.80 -12.20
C ILE A 121 8.63 -11.03 -11.55
N PHE A 122 7.79 -9.99 -11.54
CA PHE A 122 6.42 -10.01 -11.02
C PHE A 122 5.39 -9.95 -12.15
N GLU A 123 5.75 -10.25 -13.40
CA GLU A 123 4.79 -10.38 -14.50
C GLU A 123 4.42 -11.84 -14.73
N LEU A 124 3.12 -12.12 -14.86
CA LEU A 124 2.63 -13.49 -14.99
C LEU A 124 3.15 -14.16 -16.28
N ASP A 125 3.21 -13.42 -17.39
CA ASP A 125 3.71 -13.94 -18.68
C ASP A 125 5.20 -14.30 -18.59
N TYR A 126 6.01 -13.44 -17.94
CA TYR A 126 7.42 -13.74 -17.70
C TYR A 126 7.58 -14.96 -16.79
N PHE A 127 6.79 -15.06 -15.73
CA PHE A 127 6.81 -16.19 -14.80
C PHE A 127 6.50 -17.53 -15.48
N HIS A 128 5.51 -17.55 -16.38
CA HIS A 128 5.20 -18.75 -17.16
C HIS A 128 6.34 -19.15 -18.11
N HIS A 129 7.09 -18.18 -18.63
CA HIS A 129 8.24 -18.45 -19.48
C HIS A 129 9.47 -18.91 -18.66
N ASN A 130 9.74 -18.25 -17.54
CA ASN A 130 10.88 -18.53 -16.68
C ASN A 130 10.57 -18.19 -15.21
N PRO A 131 10.12 -19.17 -14.38
CA PRO A 131 9.77 -18.92 -12.99
C PRO A 131 11.00 -18.86 -12.05
N LYS A 132 12.18 -19.26 -12.52
CA LYS A 132 13.39 -19.41 -11.69
C LYS A 132 13.84 -18.10 -11.01
N PRO A 133 13.86 -16.93 -11.68
CA PRO A 133 14.22 -15.68 -11.03
C PRO A 133 13.32 -15.36 -9.84
N PHE A 134 11.99 -15.53 -10.01
CA PHE A 134 11.05 -15.31 -8.90
C PHE A 134 11.30 -16.26 -7.74
N PHE A 135 11.50 -17.56 -7.96
CA PHE A 135 11.74 -18.49 -6.85
C PHE A 135 13.07 -18.26 -6.15
N THR A 136 14.08 -17.78 -6.88
CA THR A 136 15.35 -17.39 -6.26
C THR A 136 15.16 -16.18 -5.36
N LEU A 137 14.37 -15.19 -5.80
CA LEU A 137 14.00 -14.06 -4.98
C LEU A 137 13.10 -14.44 -3.79
N ALA A 138 12.14 -15.33 -4.01
CA ALA A 138 11.19 -15.80 -2.99
C ALA A 138 11.92 -16.47 -1.82
N LYS A 139 13.05 -17.14 -2.08
CA LYS A 139 13.92 -17.68 -1.03
C LYS A 139 14.46 -16.59 -0.08
N GLU A 140 14.78 -15.41 -0.59
CA GLU A 140 15.25 -14.28 0.23
C GLU A 140 14.10 -13.62 0.99
N LEU A 141 12.92 -13.55 0.38
CA LEU A 141 11.73 -12.89 0.94
C LEU A 141 10.87 -13.76 1.85
N TYR A 142 11.12 -15.07 1.90
CA TYR A 142 10.27 -15.99 2.64
C TYR A 142 10.23 -15.62 4.15
N PRO A 143 9.04 -15.67 4.79
CA PRO A 143 8.92 -15.34 6.21
C PRO A 143 9.81 -16.24 7.10
N GLY A 144 10.56 -15.59 8.00
CA GLY A 144 11.40 -16.25 9.01
C GLY A 144 12.72 -15.54 9.30
N ASN A 145 13.28 -14.83 8.32
CA ASN A 145 14.58 -14.15 8.44
C ASN A 145 14.49 -12.74 9.04
N TYR A 146 13.29 -12.18 9.08
CA TYR A 146 13.04 -10.80 9.49
C TYR A 146 12.07 -10.76 10.66
N ARG A 147 12.12 -9.66 11.40
CA ARG A 147 11.26 -9.44 12.57
C ARG A 147 10.42 -8.19 12.39
N PRO A 148 9.17 -8.18 12.90
CA PRO A 148 8.39 -6.95 13.03
C PRO A 148 9.16 -5.87 13.79
N ASN A 149 8.87 -4.61 13.49
CA ASN A 149 9.51 -3.43 14.10
C ASN A 149 8.45 -2.46 14.67
N GLU A 150 8.85 -1.25 15.04
CA GLU A 150 8.00 -0.22 15.63
C GLU A 150 6.69 0.05 14.85
N ALA A 151 6.71 0.09 13.52
CA ALA A 151 5.50 0.34 12.74
C ALA A 151 4.49 -0.83 12.83
N HIS A 152 5.00 -2.05 12.91
CA HIS A 152 4.20 -3.25 13.10
C HIS A 152 3.65 -3.32 14.54
N ALA A 153 4.48 -2.95 15.53
CA ALA A 153 4.07 -2.83 16.93
C ALA A 153 2.97 -1.79 17.12
N LEU A 154 3.02 -0.66 16.41
CA LEU A 154 1.92 0.32 16.40
C LEU A 154 0.62 -0.30 15.87
N CYS A 155 0.69 -1.07 14.77
CA CYS A 155 -0.48 -1.77 14.24
C CYS A 155 -1.06 -2.77 15.25
N ARG A 156 -0.20 -3.54 15.92
CA ARG A 156 -0.59 -4.49 16.98
C ARG A 156 -1.19 -3.77 18.19
N LEU A 157 -0.61 -2.65 18.59
CA LEU A 157 -1.13 -1.86 19.70
C LEU A 157 -2.51 -1.24 19.40
N LEU A 158 -2.75 -0.80 18.16
CA LEU A 158 -4.09 -0.38 17.72
C LEU A 158 -5.10 -1.53 17.76
N LEU A 159 -4.68 -2.76 17.46
CA LEU A 159 -5.49 -3.95 17.62
C LEU A 159 -5.82 -4.24 19.08
N ASP A 160 -4.80 -4.28 19.95
CA ASP A 160 -4.95 -4.61 21.38
C ASP A 160 -5.84 -3.58 22.11
N LYS A 161 -5.78 -2.31 21.68
CA LYS A 161 -6.65 -1.22 22.17
C LYS A 161 -8.03 -1.19 21.51
N GLN A 162 -8.35 -2.15 20.64
CA GLN A 162 -9.64 -2.28 19.95
C GLN A 162 -10.00 -1.09 19.03
N LEU A 163 -8.97 -0.41 18.49
CA LEU A 163 -9.13 0.74 17.60
C LEU A 163 -8.97 0.37 16.11
N LEU A 164 -8.25 -0.71 15.82
CA LEU A 164 -7.98 -1.17 14.46
C LEU A 164 -9.25 -1.75 13.80
N GLN A 165 -9.77 -1.09 12.77
CA GLN A 165 -10.80 -1.64 11.89
C GLN A 165 -10.20 -2.67 10.93
N ARG A 166 -9.18 -2.26 10.18
CA ARG A 166 -8.48 -3.08 9.19
C ARG A 166 -7.08 -2.53 8.91
N LEU A 167 -6.14 -3.44 8.67
CA LEU A 167 -4.81 -3.16 8.13
C LEU A 167 -4.77 -3.62 6.67
N TYR A 168 -4.54 -2.69 5.75
CA TYR A 168 -4.28 -2.95 4.34
C TYR A 168 -2.77 -2.85 4.10
N THR A 169 -2.15 -3.93 3.62
CA THR A 169 -0.73 -3.94 3.31
C THR A 169 -0.48 -4.23 1.83
N GLN A 170 0.48 -3.52 1.26
CA GLN A 170 1.06 -3.83 -0.06
C GLN A 170 2.20 -4.84 0.05
N ASN A 171 2.66 -5.13 1.26
CA ASN A 171 3.80 -5.99 1.51
C ASN A 171 3.40 -7.45 1.38
N ILE A 172 4.40 -8.26 1.12
CA ILE A 172 4.29 -9.71 0.98
C ILE A 172 5.19 -10.45 1.95
N ASP A 173 5.90 -9.72 2.82
CA ASP A 173 6.87 -10.26 3.78
C ASP A 173 6.22 -10.99 4.97
N GLY A 174 4.92 -10.79 5.20
CA GLY A 174 4.14 -11.43 6.26
C GLY A 174 4.45 -10.91 7.66
N LEU A 175 5.17 -9.79 7.81
CA LEU A 175 5.53 -9.25 9.12
C LEU A 175 4.29 -8.77 9.91
N GLU A 176 3.19 -8.42 9.24
CA GLU A 176 1.93 -8.08 9.91
C GLU A 176 1.32 -9.31 10.62
N ARG A 177 1.39 -10.49 10.00
CA ARG A 177 0.96 -11.75 10.61
C ARG A 177 1.87 -12.13 11.78
N LEU A 178 3.18 -12.00 11.60
CA LEU A 178 4.16 -12.21 12.68
C LEU A 178 3.97 -11.23 13.84
N ALA A 179 3.46 -10.03 13.57
CA ALA A 179 3.10 -9.07 14.61
C ALA A 179 1.81 -9.45 15.40
N GLY A 180 1.14 -10.52 15.00
CA GLY A 180 -0.09 -11.01 15.62
C GLY A 180 -1.36 -10.33 15.10
N ILE A 181 -1.31 -9.67 13.94
CA ILE A 181 -2.54 -9.18 13.30
C ILE A 181 -3.32 -10.38 12.76
N PRO A 182 -4.56 -10.63 13.23
CA PRO A 182 -5.32 -11.79 12.82
C PRO A 182 -5.84 -11.62 11.39
N ALA A 183 -6.10 -12.74 10.71
CA ALA A 183 -6.46 -12.75 9.28
C ALA A 183 -7.72 -11.93 8.99
N GLU A 184 -8.69 -11.89 9.90
CA GLU A 184 -9.88 -11.06 9.76
C GLU A 184 -9.60 -9.56 9.90
N LYS A 185 -8.45 -9.13 10.40
CA LYS A 185 -8.06 -7.71 10.47
C LYS A 185 -7.08 -7.31 9.37
N LEU A 186 -6.57 -8.25 8.60
CA LEU A 186 -5.52 -8.04 7.61
C LEU A 186 -6.06 -8.19 6.17
N VAL A 187 -5.66 -7.27 5.31
CA VAL A 187 -5.83 -7.35 3.86
C VAL A 187 -4.46 -7.25 3.22
N GLU A 188 -3.91 -8.41 2.85
CA GLU A 188 -2.70 -8.55 2.04
C GLU A 188 -3.04 -8.25 0.58
N ALA A 189 -3.03 -6.98 0.19
CA ALA A 189 -3.53 -6.53 -1.11
C ALA A 189 -2.74 -7.12 -2.28
N HIS A 190 -1.45 -7.34 -2.11
CA HIS A 190 -0.58 -7.96 -3.11
C HIS A 190 -0.31 -9.45 -2.83
N GLY A 191 -1.16 -10.08 -2.02
CA GLY A 191 -1.10 -11.51 -1.76
C GLY A 191 -0.10 -11.90 -0.67
N THR A 192 0.16 -13.20 -0.54
CA THR A 192 0.91 -13.75 0.60
C THR A 192 1.76 -14.96 0.21
N PHE A 193 2.86 -15.21 0.94
CA PHE A 193 3.59 -16.48 0.89
C PHE A 193 2.94 -17.58 1.76
N SER A 194 1.89 -17.26 2.53
CA SER A 194 1.23 -18.21 3.44
C SER A 194 0.44 -19.30 2.72
N THR A 195 0.07 -19.07 1.45
CA THR A 195 -0.67 -20.01 0.60
C THR A 195 -0.10 -19.98 -0.82
N ALA A 196 -0.38 -21.02 -1.58
CA ALA A 196 0.07 -21.16 -2.96
C ALA A 196 -0.93 -21.92 -3.83
N THR A 197 -0.95 -21.63 -5.12
CA THR A 197 -1.89 -22.24 -6.07
C THR A 197 -1.14 -22.85 -7.25
N CYS A 198 -1.51 -24.07 -7.63
CA CYS A 198 -1.04 -24.67 -8.89
C CYS A 198 -1.54 -23.85 -10.08
N THR A 199 -0.61 -23.43 -10.93
CA THR A 199 -0.90 -22.62 -12.13
C THR A 199 -1.73 -23.34 -13.19
N VAL A 200 -1.79 -24.67 -13.15
CA VAL A 200 -2.51 -25.50 -14.14
C VAL A 200 -3.86 -25.98 -13.57
N CYS A 201 -3.84 -26.85 -12.55
CA CYS A 201 -5.06 -27.46 -12.03
C CYS A 201 -5.78 -26.64 -10.94
N ARG A 202 -5.22 -25.48 -10.55
CA ARG A 202 -5.77 -24.58 -9.53
C ARG A 202 -5.94 -25.19 -8.14
N ARG A 203 -5.32 -26.34 -7.86
CA ARG A 203 -5.25 -26.89 -6.51
C ARG A 203 -4.47 -25.93 -5.60
N GLU A 204 -5.02 -25.69 -4.42
CA GLU A 204 -4.45 -24.87 -3.36
C GLU A 204 -3.52 -25.71 -2.47
N TYR A 205 -2.49 -25.05 -1.96
CA TYR A 205 -1.46 -25.56 -1.08
C TYR A 205 -1.21 -24.53 0.02
N SER A 206 -0.75 -24.98 1.18
CA SER A 206 -0.16 -24.07 2.17
C SER A 206 1.21 -23.61 1.68
N GLY A 207 1.66 -22.44 2.16
CA GLY A 207 3.04 -21.99 1.91
C GLY A 207 4.06 -23.01 2.41
N ASP A 208 3.80 -23.63 3.56
CA ASP A 208 4.70 -24.62 4.15
C ASP A 208 4.84 -25.89 3.30
N ASP A 209 3.84 -26.25 2.48
CA ASP A 209 3.96 -27.37 1.53
C ASP A 209 5.04 -27.12 0.47
N ILE A 210 5.20 -25.87 0.02
CA ILE A 210 6.15 -25.50 -1.03
C ILE A 210 7.47 -24.93 -0.48
N ARG A 211 7.49 -24.52 0.79
CA ARG A 211 8.65 -23.91 1.46
C ARG A 211 9.94 -24.74 1.28
N PRO A 212 9.97 -26.07 1.48
CA PRO A 212 11.20 -26.86 1.32
C PRO A 212 11.82 -26.74 -0.08
N ALA A 213 11.00 -26.81 -1.13
CA ALA A 213 11.45 -26.67 -2.51
C ALA A 213 11.98 -25.26 -2.80
N VAL A 214 11.28 -24.21 -2.35
CA VAL A 214 11.76 -22.83 -2.50
C VAL A 214 13.11 -22.64 -1.79
N MET A 215 13.26 -23.20 -0.59
CA MET A 215 14.48 -23.08 0.21
C MET A 215 15.67 -23.85 -0.38
N SER A 216 15.43 -25.01 -1.01
CA SER A 216 16.44 -25.76 -1.77
C SER A 216 16.82 -25.09 -3.10
N GLY A 217 16.09 -24.06 -3.52
CA GLY A 217 16.27 -23.39 -4.82
C GLY A 217 15.62 -24.15 -5.99
N GLU A 218 14.71 -25.05 -5.68
CA GLU A 218 13.90 -25.81 -6.64
C GLU A 218 12.58 -25.08 -6.95
N ILE A 219 11.99 -25.41 -8.10
CA ILE A 219 10.68 -24.90 -8.49
C ILE A 219 9.63 -25.88 -7.98
N PRO A 220 8.68 -25.46 -7.12
CA PRO A 220 7.64 -26.34 -6.60
C PRO A 220 6.72 -26.87 -7.73
N GLU A 221 6.57 -28.18 -7.82
CA GLU A 221 5.73 -28.84 -8.84
C GLU A 221 4.50 -29.50 -8.21
N CYS A 222 3.36 -29.38 -8.90
CA CYS A 222 2.11 -29.98 -8.46
C CYS A 222 2.16 -31.52 -8.60
N PRO A 223 1.99 -32.29 -7.51
CA PRO A 223 2.05 -33.76 -7.55
C PRO A 223 0.95 -34.41 -8.40
N THR A 224 -0.06 -33.66 -8.83
CA THR A 224 -1.20 -34.18 -9.62
C THR A 224 -1.09 -33.88 -11.11
N CYS A 225 -0.52 -32.74 -11.51
CA CYS A 225 -0.51 -32.31 -12.91
C CYS A 225 0.84 -31.75 -13.38
N THR A 226 1.87 -31.85 -12.54
CA THR A 226 3.25 -31.35 -12.77
C THR A 226 3.37 -29.86 -13.09
N GLY A 227 2.27 -29.10 -13.01
CA GLY A 227 2.29 -27.65 -13.17
C GLY A 227 2.97 -26.96 -11.99
N VAL A 228 3.62 -25.82 -12.26
CA VAL A 228 4.29 -25.02 -11.23
C VAL A 228 3.29 -24.57 -10.16
N ILE A 229 3.63 -24.75 -8.89
CA ILE A 229 2.88 -24.19 -7.75
C ILE A 229 3.45 -22.81 -7.44
N LYS A 230 2.64 -21.77 -7.65
CA LYS A 230 3.03 -20.37 -7.45
C LYS A 230 2.48 -19.90 -6.10
N PRO A 231 3.29 -19.26 -5.22
CA PRO A 231 2.78 -18.53 -4.06
C PRO A 231 1.66 -17.56 -4.45
N ASP A 232 0.68 -17.35 -3.58
CA ASP A 232 -0.48 -16.49 -3.85
C ASP A 232 -0.13 -14.99 -3.72
N ILE A 233 1.00 -14.60 -4.30
CA ILE A 233 1.46 -13.23 -4.53
C ILE A 233 0.83 -12.71 -5.81
N VAL A 234 0.29 -11.50 -5.78
CA VAL A 234 -0.32 -10.88 -6.96
C VAL A 234 0.76 -10.37 -7.90
N PHE A 235 0.78 -10.92 -9.11
CA PHE A 235 1.65 -10.45 -10.18
C PHE A 235 0.94 -9.37 -11.00
N PHE A 236 1.71 -8.54 -11.71
CA PHE A 236 1.15 -7.61 -12.68
C PHE A 236 0.32 -8.37 -13.71
N GLY A 237 -0.91 -7.89 -13.94
CA GLY A 237 -1.91 -8.54 -14.78
C GLY A 237 -2.87 -9.48 -14.03
N GLU A 238 -2.58 -9.84 -12.77
CA GLU A 238 -3.50 -10.63 -11.94
C GLU A 238 -4.55 -9.76 -11.23
N GLN A 239 -5.69 -10.36 -10.89
CA GLN A 239 -6.70 -9.71 -10.06
C GLN A 239 -6.23 -9.68 -8.60
N LEU A 240 -6.54 -8.59 -7.90
CA LEU A 240 -6.31 -8.52 -6.45
C LEU A 240 -7.19 -9.54 -5.71
N PRO A 241 -6.79 -9.96 -4.49
CA PRO A 241 -7.53 -10.94 -3.72
C PRO A 241 -8.95 -10.45 -3.41
N PRO A 242 -9.95 -11.34 -3.31
CA PRO A 242 -11.33 -10.95 -2.97
C PRO A 242 -11.43 -10.15 -1.66
N MET A 243 -10.54 -10.42 -0.70
CA MET A 243 -10.44 -9.67 0.55
C MET A 243 -10.15 -8.18 0.36
N PHE A 244 -9.50 -7.79 -0.74
CA PHE A 244 -9.28 -6.39 -1.08
C PHE A 244 -10.60 -5.61 -1.18
N LEU A 245 -11.66 -6.22 -1.74
CA LEU A 245 -12.98 -5.61 -1.92
C LEU A 245 -13.66 -5.18 -0.62
N LYS A 246 -13.17 -5.62 0.55
CA LYS A 246 -13.62 -5.10 1.86
C LYS A 246 -13.48 -3.59 1.98
N TYR A 247 -12.64 -2.96 1.15
CA TYR A 247 -12.51 -1.50 1.14
C TYR A 247 -13.87 -0.79 0.90
N LEU A 248 -14.77 -1.42 0.14
CA LEU A 248 -16.12 -0.91 -0.14
C LEU A 248 -16.96 -0.74 1.13
N THR A 249 -16.70 -1.54 2.17
CA THR A 249 -17.39 -1.47 3.45
C THR A 249 -16.57 -0.78 4.53
N ASP A 250 -15.25 -0.94 4.53
CA ASP A 250 -14.38 -0.41 5.58
C ASP A 250 -14.20 1.11 5.46
N PHE A 251 -13.86 1.62 4.27
CA PHE A 251 -13.50 3.03 4.07
C PHE A 251 -14.65 4.01 4.32
N PRO A 252 -15.92 3.71 3.93
CA PRO A 252 -17.04 4.58 4.28
C PRO A 252 -17.31 4.68 5.80
N LEU A 253 -16.93 3.66 6.58
CA LEU A 253 -17.16 3.61 8.02
C LEU A 253 -15.99 4.15 8.84
N ALA A 254 -14.78 4.18 8.26
CA ALA A 254 -13.57 4.67 8.91
C ALA A 254 -13.75 6.07 9.52
N ASP A 255 -13.12 6.28 10.67
CA ASP A 255 -13.07 7.56 11.36
C ASP A 255 -11.65 8.12 11.53
N LEU A 256 -10.62 7.34 11.19
CA LEU A 256 -9.24 7.77 11.01
C LEU A 256 -8.56 6.89 9.95
N LEU A 257 -7.75 7.49 9.09
CA LEU A 257 -6.86 6.77 8.16
C LEU A 257 -5.40 7.04 8.52
N LEU A 258 -4.66 5.98 8.85
CA LEU A 258 -3.21 6.03 9.05
C LEU A 258 -2.50 5.42 7.84
N ILE A 259 -1.55 6.15 7.26
CA ILE A 259 -0.79 5.71 6.09
C ILE A 259 0.69 5.76 6.43
N MET A 260 1.39 4.64 6.24
CA MET A 260 2.79 4.52 6.63
C MET A 260 3.65 3.87 5.55
N GLY A 261 4.83 4.42 5.30
CA GLY A 261 5.87 3.74 4.52
C GLY A 261 5.46 3.32 3.10
N THR A 262 4.70 4.13 2.37
CA THR A 262 4.28 3.81 0.99
C THR A 262 4.47 5.02 0.08
N SER A 263 4.77 4.80 -1.20
CA SER A 263 4.83 5.87 -2.21
C SER A 263 3.45 6.25 -2.76
N LEU A 264 2.42 5.42 -2.54
CA LEU A 264 1.08 5.59 -3.12
C LEU A 264 1.11 5.74 -4.66
N GLU A 265 1.94 4.96 -5.34
CA GLU A 265 2.05 4.98 -6.82
C GLU A 265 1.37 3.80 -7.51
N VAL A 266 1.10 2.71 -6.79
CA VAL A 266 0.56 1.48 -7.36
C VAL A 266 -0.96 1.43 -7.14
N GLU A 267 -1.71 1.44 -8.23
CA GLU A 267 -3.16 1.30 -8.23
C GLU A 267 -3.60 -0.16 -8.23
N PRO A 268 -4.82 -0.48 -7.73
CA PRO A 268 -5.83 0.42 -7.13
C PRO A 268 -5.57 0.81 -5.66
N PHE A 269 -4.46 0.38 -5.06
CA PHE A 269 -4.17 0.62 -3.64
C PHE A 269 -3.99 2.11 -3.33
N ALA A 270 -3.27 2.84 -4.18
CA ALA A 270 -3.02 4.27 -4.02
C ALA A 270 -4.32 5.09 -3.91
N SER A 271 -5.32 4.79 -4.74
CA SER A 271 -6.62 5.45 -4.73
C SER A 271 -7.38 5.31 -3.40
N LEU A 272 -7.12 4.25 -2.62
CA LEU A 272 -7.76 4.06 -1.31
C LEU A 272 -7.43 5.20 -0.33
N ALA A 273 -6.27 5.85 -0.47
CA ALA A 273 -5.91 7.00 0.36
C ALA A 273 -6.93 8.15 0.25
N GLY A 274 -7.67 8.22 -0.87
CA GLY A 274 -8.74 9.19 -1.11
C GLY A 274 -10.15 8.69 -0.79
N ALA A 275 -10.33 7.40 -0.50
CA ALA A 275 -11.65 6.75 -0.41
C ALA A 275 -12.38 6.97 0.93
N VAL A 276 -11.68 7.41 1.97
CA VAL A 276 -12.34 7.84 3.22
C VAL A 276 -13.12 9.14 3.02
N ARG A 277 -14.20 9.31 3.79
CA ARG A 277 -15.08 10.48 3.74
C ARG A 277 -14.28 11.80 3.84
N PRO A 278 -14.74 12.89 3.21
CA PRO A 278 -14.03 14.17 3.23
C PRO A 278 -13.85 14.81 4.60
N SER A 279 -14.46 14.31 5.68
CA SER A 279 -14.29 14.81 7.05
C SER A 279 -13.35 13.94 7.89
N VAL A 280 -12.92 12.79 7.37
CA VAL A 280 -12.11 11.81 8.11
C VAL A 280 -10.65 12.25 8.07
N PRO A 281 -10.00 12.47 9.23
CA PRO A 281 -8.58 12.78 9.29
C PRO A 281 -7.72 11.70 8.65
N ARG A 282 -6.63 12.13 8.02
CA ARG A 282 -5.61 11.23 7.46
C ARG A 282 -4.25 11.60 8.03
N LEU A 283 -3.55 10.63 8.60
CA LEU A 283 -2.19 10.78 9.10
C LEU A 283 -1.24 10.04 8.17
N LEU A 284 -0.28 10.76 7.58
CA LEU A 284 0.84 10.19 6.83
C LEU A 284 2.10 10.16 7.71
N VAL A 285 2.68 8.98 7.90
CA VAL A 285 4.02 8.81 8.52
C VAL A 285 4.95 8.24 7.45
N ASN A 286 5.77 9.10 6.84
CA ASN A 286 6.55 8.69 5.68
C ASN A 286 7.78 9.59 5.49
N ARG A 287 8.82 9.06 4.84
CA ARG A 287 10.02 9.83 4.51
C ARG A 287 9.71 11.07 3.66
N ASP A 288 8.86 10.87 2.65
CA ASP A 288 8.53 11.86 1.65
C ASP A 288 7.01 12.14 1.63
N LEU A 289 6.63 13.36 1.25
CA LEU A 289 5.24 13.65 0.89
C LEU A 289 4.87 12.91 -0.38
N VAL A 290 3.73 12.21 -0.35
CA VAL A 290 3.32 11.28 -1.41
C VAL A 290 1.83 11.34 -1.67
N GLY A 291 1.40 10.86 -2.83
CA GLY A 291 -0.01 10.69 -3.10
C GLY A 291 -0.80 12.01 -3.00
N PRO A 292 -2.09 11.92 -2.64
CA PRO A 292 -2.94 13.09 -2.42
C PRO A 292 -2.40 14.09 -1.38
N PHE A 293 -1.43 13.74 -0.53
CA PHE A 293 -0.84 14.68 0.43
C PHE A 293 0.06 15.72 -0.25
N LEU A 294 0.57 15.42 -1.45
CA LEU A 294 1.39 16.34 -2.23
C LEU A 294 0.54 17.26 -3.14
N TRP A 295 -0.51 16.74 -3.77
CA TRP A 295 -1.29 17.49 -4.78
C TRP A 295 -2.75 17.81 -4.42
N ARG A 296 -3.30 17.22 -3.37
CA ARG A 296 -4.71 17.41 -2.97
C ARG A 296 -4.91 17.28 -1.46
N ARG A 297 -4.15 18.07 -0.71
CA ARG A 297 -4.18 18.08 0.76
C ARG A 297 -5.53 18.58 1.29
N ARG A 298 -6.05 17.93 2.32
CA ARG A 298 -7.26 18.29 3.06
C ARG A 298 -6.88 19.04 4.33
N SER A 299 -7.80 19.81 4.90
CA SER A 299 -7.59 20.58 6.16
C SER A 299 -7.31 19.70 7.38
N HIS A 300 -7.67 18.42 7.33
CA HIS A 300 -7.46 17.41 8.37
C HIS A 300 -6.41 16.36 7.97
N ASP A 301 -5.55 16.68 6.99
CA ASP A 301 -4.37 15.87 6.69
C ASP A 301 -3.20 16.30 7.58
N VAL A 302 -2.72 15.36 8.38
CA VAL A 302 -1.55 15.50 9.24
C VAL A 302 -0.40 14.71 8.63
N VAL A 303 0.81 15.27 8.68
CA VAL A 303 2.00 14.64 8.13
C VAL A 303 3.11 14.63 9.17
N LEU A 304 3.63 13.44 9.43
CA LEU A 304 4.90 13.19 10.11
C LEU A 304 5.92 12.80 9.03
N GLN A 305 6.60 13.81 8.50
CA GLN A 305 7.59 13.62 7.44
C GLN A 305 8.97 13.34 8.05
N GLY A 306 9.62 12.26 7.63
CA GLY A 306 10.97 11.91 8.06
C GLY A 306 11.15 10.41 8.28
N ASP A 307 12.06 10.06 9.18
CA ASP A 307 12.28 8.65 9.55
C ASP A 307 11.02 8.01 10.14
N LEU A 308 10.70 6.80 9.67
CA LEU A 308 9.47 6.11 10.06
C LEU A 308 9.48 5.75 11.55
N VAL A 309 10.60 5.24 12.07
CA VAL A 309 10.72 4.80 13.46
C VAL A 309 10.56 5.99 14.41
N GLN A 310 11.22 7.10 14.10
CA GLN A 310 11.07 8.36 14.85
C GLN A 310 9.63 8.89 14.77
N GLY A 311 9.00 8.86 13.60
CA GLY A 311 7.60 9.27 13.44
C GLY A 311 6.64 8.44 14.28
N VAL A 312 6.80 7.12 14.28
CA VAL A 312 6.01 6.19 15.12
C VAL A 312 6.26 6.47 16.60
N ARG A 313 7.52 6.55 17.05
CA ARG A 313 7.84 6.84 18.46
C ARG A 313 7.31 8.19 18.93
N THR A 314 7.34 9.21 18.07
CA THR A 314 6.74 10.53 18.35
C THR A 314 5.23 10.41 18.57
N LEU A 315 4.53 9.69 17.68
CA LEU A 315 3.10 9.44 17.84
C LEU A 315 2.79 8.68 19.14
N ILE A 316 3.56 7.65 19.46
CA ILE A 316 3.40 6.87 20.70
C ILE A 316 3.59 7.73 21.95
N GLN A 317 4.56 8.65 21.95
CA GLN A 317 4.77 9.60 23.05
C GLN A 317 3.56 10.54 23.22
N LEU A 318 3.04 11.09 22.12
CA LEU A 318 1.86 11.96 22.15
C LEU A 318 0.58 11.23 22.61
N LEU A 319 0.49 9.93 22.31
CA LEU A 319 -0.60 9.07 22.76
C LEU A 319 -0.48 8.65 24.22
N ASP A 320 0.70 8.86 24.84
CA ASP A 320 1.02 8.39 26.20
C ASP A 320 0.91 6.86 26.29
N TRP A 321 1.35 6.16 25.24
CA TRP A 321 1.29 4.71 25.12
C TRP A 321 2.66 4.05 25.21
N THR A 322 3.70 4.78 25.65
CA THR A 322 5.08 4.31 25.63
C THR A 322 5.26 2.98 26.36
N GLN A 323 4.66 2.80 27.55
CA GLN A 323 4.81 1.55 28.30
C GLN A 323 4.19 0.35 27.57
N ASP A 324 2.96 0.49 27.09
CA ASP A 324 2.29 -0.60 26.34
C ASP A 324 3.04 -0.90 25.03
N PHE A 325 3.58 0.12 24.39
CA PHE A 325 4.36 -0.02 23.16
C PHE A 325 5.66 -0.80 23.38
N GLU A 326 6.42 -0.49 24.42
CA GLU A 326 7.66 -1.23 24.74
C GLU A 326 7.34 -2.68 25.13
N HIS A 327 6.23 -2.94 25.83
CA HIS A 327 5.77 -4.31 26.09
C HIS A 327 5.46 -5.09 24.80
N VAL A 328 4.73 -4.49 23.85
CA VAL A 328 4.49 -5.11 22.54
C VAL A 328 5.82 -5.34 21.80
N MET A 329 6.75 -4.40 21.84
CA MET A 329 8.07 -4.57 21.21
C MET A 329 8.85 -5.75 21.83
N GLU A 330 8.80 -5.93 23.15
CA GLU A 330 9.40 -7.08 23.84
C GLU A 330 8.74 -8.39 23.40
N GLU A 331 7.41 -8.47 23.34
CA GLU A 331 6.69 -9.66 22.84
C GLU A 331 7.13 -10.04 21.42
N LEU A 332 7.25 -9.04 20.53
CA LEU A 332 7.64 -9.25 19.13
C LEU A 332 9.09 -9.72 18.97
N GLN A 333 9.96 -9.40 19.92
CA GLN A 333 11.35 -9.87 19.94
C GLN A 333 11.48 -11.29 20.51
N VAL A 334 10.66 -11.64 21.52
CA VAL A 334 10.74 -12.92 22.22
C VAL A 334 9.94 -14.04 21.51
N GLY A 335 8.79 -13.71 20.90
CA GLY A 335 7.87 -14.68 20.31
C GLY A 335 8.25 -15.28 18.95
N GLY A 336 9.50 -15.08 18.49
CA GLY A 336 9.93 -15.42 17.13
C GLY A 336 10.77 -16.69 16.95
N LEU A 337 10.94 -17.54 17.97
CA LEU A 337 11.71 -18.80 17.88
C LEU A 337 10.84 -20.03 17.65
#